data_AF-A0A8J3S633-F1
#
_entry.id   AF-A0A8J3S633-F1
#
_cell.length_a   1.000
_cell.length_b   1.000
_cell.length_c   1.000
_cell.angle_alpha   90.00
_cell.angle_beta   90.00
_cell.angle_gamma   90.00
#
_symmetry.space_group_name_H-M   'P 1'
#
loop_
_entity.id
_entity.type
_entity.pdbx_description
1 polymer ?
#
loop_
_entity_poly.entity_id
_entity_poly.type
_entity_poly.pdbx_seq_one_letter_code
_entity_poly.pdbx_strand_id
1 'polypeptide(L)'
;MRLDHSGRRYRFGRLAAGLAIGCAVAAVASGAVAAAGDDGALWRLLFPLGRRWVGEDLTGWQVLPVILAGGAQGWALWQILRGRAAGPRPRLDGHVRVLRGLLYTDLVLRLVFSRPLRLPDPWWVDIPWELLQLAVVVLFHRVLSGTPRVLRLAVLATGALTSLVSIGQDVAGALGRRSVAETSDLALLGGLTWSSWLALLLVAQARDGRWGRTTVWTGAAYPVMTLLIMPLTSAVLPDDGSGVAAIASLSAVSGLLMPVWVARSAHDLAGPHAEAVARPEGTGPASACTTPCSRGRAGCTACNGC
;
A
#
# COMPACT_ATOMS: atom_id res chain seq x y z
N MET A 1 -17.89 25.41 -6.80
CA MET A 1 -17.27 24.08 -6.97
C MET A 1 -18.37 23.02 -6.83
N ARG A 2 -19.01 22.61 -7.93
CA ARG A 2 -20.07 21.57 -7.90
C ARG A 2 -19.38 20.22 -7.86
N LEU A 3 -19.53 19.50 -6.76
CA LEU A 3 -19.13 18.10 -6.67
C LEU A 3 -20.22 17.26 -7.33
N ASP A 4 -20.14 17.08 -8.65
CA ASP A 4 -20.97 16.09 -9.34
C ASP A 4 -20.62 14.70 -8.80
N HIS A 5 -21.40 14.26 -7.81
CA HIS A 5 -21.41 12.89 -7.30
C HIS A 5 -22.09 11.98 -8.34
N SER A 6 -21.55 11.96 -9.55
CA SER A 6 -21.87 10.91 -10.51
C SER A 6 -21.34 9.61 -9.91
N GLY A 7 -22.28 8.80 -9.39
CA GLY A 7 -21.99 7.59 -8.64
C GLY A 7 -21.09 6.64 -9.41
N ARG A 8 -19.78 6.72 -9.15
CA ARG A 8 -18.78 5.80 -9.69
C ARG A 8 -19.09 4.40 -9.20
N ARG A 9 -19.72 3.59 -10.06
CA ARG A 9 -20.00 2.19 -9.78
C ARG A 9 -18.68 1.42 -9.87
N TYR A 10 -18.25 0.80 -8.78
CA TYR A 10 -17.09 -0.09 -8.78
C TYR A 10 -17.53 -1.46 -9.28
N ARG A 11 -16.92 -1.97 -10.35
CA ARG A 11 -17.36 -3.21 -11.04
C ARG A 11 -17.27 -4.45 -10.14
N PHE A 12 -16.28 -4.48 -9.24
CA PHE A 12 -16.10 -5.53 -8.23
C PHE A 12 -16.57 -5.12 -6.83
N GLY A 13 -17.13 -3.92 -6.69
CA GLY A 13 -17.45 -3.35 -5.38
C GLY A 13 -18.45 -4.18 -4.58
N ARG A 14 -19.36 -4.90 -5.24
CA ARG A 14 -20.37 -5.75 -4.56
C ARG A 14 -19.76 -7.03 -3.98
N LEU A 15 -18.93 -7.75 -4.74
CA LEU A 15 -18.24 -8.94 -4.24
C LEU A 15 -17.24 -8.57 -3.15
N ALA A 16 -16.48 -7.49 -3.37
CA ALA A 16 -15.56 -6.94 -2.37
C ALA A 16 -16.30 -6.52 -1.09
N ALA A 17 -17.45 -5.86 -1.20
CA ALA A 17 -18.27 -5.49 -0.05
C ALA A 17 -18.83 -6.72 0.67
N GLY A 18 -19.31 -7.72 -0.07
CA GLY A 18 -19.80 -8.98 0.52
C GLY A 18 -18.71 -9.72 1.30
N LEU A 19 -17.51 -9.86 0.74
CA LEU A 19 -16.37 -10.45 1.44
C LEU A 19 -15.95 -9.63 2.67
N ALA A 20 -15.91 -8.31 2.55
CA ALA A 20 -15.56 -7.43 3.66
C ALA A 20 -16.57 -7.49 4.81
N ILE A 21 -17.87 -7.47 4.49
CA ILE A 21 -18.96 -7.63 5.45
C ILE A 21 -18.88 -9.03 6.07
N GLY A 22 -18.67 -10.07 5.27
CA GLY A 22 -18.50 -11.44 5.76
C GLY A 22 -17.34 -11.56 6.75
N CYS A 23 -16.17 -11.00 6.43
CA CYS A 23 -15.02 -10.97 7.33
C CYS A 23 -15.30 -10.15 8.59
N ALA A 24 -15.96 -8.98 8.48
CA ALA A 24 -16.29 -8.14 9.63
C ALA A 24 -17.31 -8.82 10.55
N VAL A 25 -18.36 -9.42 10.00
CA VAL A 25 -19.37 -10.18 10.76
C VAL A 25 -18.72 -11.40 11.40
N ALA A 26 -17.88 -12.15 10.68
CA ALA A 26 -17.13 -13.26 11.24
C ALA A 26 -16.23 -12.80 12.39
N ALA A 27 -15.53 -11.68 12.25
CA ALA A 27 -14.69 -11.12 13.31
C ALA A 27 -15.50 -10.73 14.56
N VAL A 28 -16.63 -10.02 14.38
CA VAL A 28 -17.51 -9.61 15.48
C VAL A 28 -18.17 -10.82 16.14
N ALA A 29 -18.71 -11.76 15.35
CA ALA A 29 -19.35 -12.96 15.87
C ALA A 29 -18.37 -13.83 16.64
N SER A 30 -17.15 -14.02 16.13
CA SER A 30 -16.10 -14.77 16.85
C SER A 30 -15.67 -14.05 18.12
N GLY A 31 -15.51 -12.73 18.09
CA GLY A 31 -15.19 -11.94 19.27
C GLY A 31 -16.28 -12.00 20.34
N ALA A 32 -17.56 -12.00 19.93
CA ALA A 32 -18.69 -12.17 20.83
C ALA A 32 -18.77 -13.59 21.42
N VAL A 33 -18.53 -14.62 20.61
CA VAL A 33 -18.48 -16.02 21.07
C VAL A 33 -17.31 -16.22 22.04
N ALA A 34 -16.14 -15.66 21.75
CA ALA A 34 -15.00 -15.72 22.63
C ALA A 34 -15.20 -14.95 23.95
N ALA A 35 -15.89 -13.81 23.91
CA ALA A 35 -16.27 -13.10 25.13
C ALA A 35 -17.27 -13.91 25.99
N ALA A 36 -18.00 -14.84 25.37
CA ALA A 36 -19.03 -15.66 26.02
C ALA A 36 -18.57 -17.09 26.37
N GLY A 37 -17.41 -17.55 25.89
CA GLY A 37 -16.99 -18.93 26.06
C GLY A 37 -15.50 -19.17 25.77
N ASP A 38 -14.99 -20.24 26.39
CA ASP A 38 -13.57 -20.63 26.48
C ASP A 38 -12.97 -21.22 25.17
N ASP A 39 -13.58 -20.94 24.02
CA ASP A 39 -13.28 -21.64 22.77
C ASP A 39 -12.17 -20.94 21.96
N GLY A 40 -10.93 -21.26 22.32
CA GLY A 40 -9.69 -20.86 21.63
C GLY A 40 -9.59 -21.23 20.13
N ALA A 41 -10.55 -21.99 19.58
CA ALA A 41 -10.55 -22.44 18.19
C ALA A 41 -10.96 -21.34 17.19
N LEU A 42 -11.90 -20.45 17.55
CA LEU A 42 -12.35 -19.34 16.69
C LEU A 42 -11.29 -18.25 16.56
N TRP A 43 -10.51 -18.00 17.62
CA TRP A 43 -9.36 -17.12 17.61
C TRP A 43 -8.26 -17.58 16.64
N ARG A 44 -8.04 -18.89 16.53
CA ARG A 44 -7.08 -19.47 15.58
C ARG A 44 -7.46 -19.23 14.11
N LEU A 45 -8.75 -19.03 13.83
CA LEU A 45 -9.24 -18.74 12.48
C LEU A 45 -9.06 -17.26 12.10
N LEU A 46 -9.23 -16.34 13.06
CA LEU A 46 -9.08 -14.90 12.85
C LEU A 46 -7.62 -14.41 12.93
N PHE A 47 -6.81 -15.09 13.75
CA PHE A 47 -5.40 -14.78 13.97
C PHE A 47 -4.52 -16.00 13.71
N PRO A 48 -4.42 -16.51 12.46
CA PRO A 48 -3.39 -17.49 12.11
C PRO A 48 -1.97 -16.97 12.40
N LEU A 49 -1.81 -15.65 12.52
CA LEU A 49 -0.62 -14.89 12.89
C LEU A 49 -0.25 -14.90 14.39
N GLY A 50 -1.21 -15.14 15.28
CA GLY A 50 -1.08 -14.90 16.72
C GLY A 50 -0.79 -16.14 17.56
N ARG A 51 -0.57 -17.32 16.97
CA ARG A 51 -0.46 -18.60 17.71
C ARG A 51 0.58 -18.63 18.83
N ARG A 52 1.59 -17.76 18.79
CA ARG A 52 2.62 -17.71 19.84
C ARG A 52 2.27 -16.80 21.02
N TRP A 53 1.26 -15.94 20.86
CA TRP A 53 0.92 -14.87 21.80
C TRP A 53 -0.49 -15.02 22.39
N VAL A 54 -1.38 -15.72 21.70
CA VAL A 54 -2.75 -16.00 22.14
C VAL A 54 -2.81 -17.43 22.66
N GLY A 55 -2.13 -17.66 23.79
CA GLY A 55 -2.19 -18.90 24.55
C GLY A 55 -3.01 -18.81 25.83
N GLU A 56 -3.48 -17.60 26.16
CA GLU A 56 -4.20 -17.30 27.40
C GLU A 56 -5.64 -16.87 27.08
N ASP A 57 -6.53 -17.12 28.04
CA ASP A 57 -7.95 -16.80 27.96
C ASP A 57 -8.14 -15.28 27.86
N LEU A 58 -8.20 -14.78 26.61
CA LEU A 58 -8.47 -13.37 26.32
C LEU A 58 -9.85 -13.00 26.88
N THR A 59 -9.87 -12.34 28.03
CA THR A 59 -11.11 -11.94 28.71
C THR A 59 -11.20 -10.43 28.90
N GLY A 60 -12.43 -9.94 29.03
CA GLY A 60 -12.70 -8.52 29.28
C GLY A 60 -12.25 -7.60 28.14
N TRP A 61 -11.44 -6.59 28.46
CA TRP A 61 -11.08 -5.51 27.52
C TRP A 61 -10.12 -5.95 26.42
N GLN A 62 -9.35 -7.03 26.64
CA GLN A 62 -8.35 -7.54 25.68
C GLN A 62 -9.00 -8.03 24.37
N VAL A 63 -10.30 -8.35 24.40
CA VAL A 63 -11.11 -8.72 23.22
C VAL A 63 -11.25 -7.55 22.24
N LEU A 64 -11.27 -6.30 22.72
CA LEU A 64 -11.53 -5.12 21.90
C LEU A 64 -10.44 -4.88 20.83
N PRO A 65 -9.13 -4.81 21.15
CA PRO A 65 -8.07 -4.69 20.16
C PRO A 65 -8.13 -5.76 19.06
N VAL A 66 -8.52 -6.97 19.44
CA VAL A 66 -8.58 -8.13 18.55
C VAL A 66 -9.77 -8.01 17.59
N ILE A 67 -10.95 -7.59 18.08
CA ILE A 67 -12.10 -7.26 17.21
C ILE A 67 -11.73 -6.13 16.24
N LEU A 68 -11.06 -5.07 16.72
CA LEU A 68 -10.62 -3.96 15.88
C LEU A 68 -9.65 -4.42 14.79
N ALA A 69 -8.71 -5.31 15.13
CA ALA A 69 -7.80 -5.91 14.16
C ALA A 69 -8.54 -6.75 13.11
N GLY A 70 -9.54 -7.55 13.51
CA GLY A 70 -10.40 -8.28 12.57
C GLY A 70 -11.21 -7.35 11.65
N GLY A 71 -11.76 -6.26 12.20
CA GLY A 71 -12.42 -5.21 11.41
C GLY A 71 -11.47 -4.54 10.41
N ALA A 72 -10.23 -4.26 10.83
CA ALA A 72 -9.19 -3.72 9.96
C ALA A 72 -8.79 -4.69 8.84
N GLN A 73 -8.76 -6.00 9.10
CA GLN A 73 -8.56 -7.03 8.07
C GLN A 73 -9.68 -7.01 7.02
N GLY A 74 -10.94 -6.98 7.46
CA GLY A 74 -12.10 -6.86 6.56
C GLY A 74 -12.03 -5.57 5.72
N TRP A 75 -11.66 -4.45 6.34
CA TRP A 75 -11.42 -3.19 5.63
C TRP A 75 -10.27 -3.29 4.63
N ALA A 76 -9.14 -3.90 4.99
CA ALA A 76 -8.00 -4.05 4.12
C ALA A 76 -8.35 -4.90 2.89
N LEU A 77 -9.06 -6.02 3.09
CA LEU A 77 -9.55 -6.87 2.02
C LEU A 77 -10.50 -6.09 1.09
N TRP A 78 -11.40 -5.28 1.66
CA TRP A 78 -12.25 -4.39 0.87
C TRP A 78 -11.42 -3.45 0.00
N GLN A 79 -10.38 -2.80 0.54
CA GLN A 79 -9.53 -1.89 -0.23
C GLN A 79 -8.78 -2.59 -1.36
N ILE A 80 -8.28 -3.80 -1.09
CA ILE A 80 -7.57 -4.64 -2.06
C ILE A 80 -8.52 -5.05 -3.20
N LEU A 81 -9.74 -5.49 -2.87
CA LEU A 81 -10.69 -6.05 -3.85
C LEU A 81 -11.59 -5.01 -4.53
N ARG A 82 -11.67 -3.77 -4.00
CA ARG A 82 -12.53 -2.71 -4.54
C ARG A 82 -12.31 -2.49 -6.04
N GLY A 83 -11.09 -2.74 -6.50
CA GLY A 83 -10.69 -2.65 -7.89
C GLY A 83 -10.69 -1.22 -8.40
N ARG A 84 -10.40 -1.07 -9.70
CA ARG A 84 -10.43 0.23 -10.39
C ARG A 84 -11.85 0.80 -10.41
N ALA A 85 -11.98 2.10 -10.20
CA ALA A 85 -13.22 2.83 -10.48
C ALA A 85 -13.67 2.59 -11.95
N ALA A 86 -14.96 2.35 -12.18
CA ALA A 86 -15.45 2.20 -13.55
C ALA A 86 -15.27 3.51 -14.32
N GLY A 87 -14.82 3.37 -15.56
CA GLY A 87 -14.56 4.45 -16.50
C GLY A 87 -13.90 3.89 -17.76
N PRO A 88 -13.76 4.72 -18.82
CA PRO A 88 -12.98 4.38 -20.00
C PRO A 88 -11.61 3.80 -19.61
N ARG A 89 -11.06 2.91 -20.43
CA ARG A 89 -9.72 2.36 -20.17
C ARG A 89 -8.70 3.38 -20.69
N PRO A 90 -7.90 4.04 -19.83
CA PRO A 90 -6.80 4.87 -20.31
C PRO A 90 -5.86 4.02 -21.14
N ARG A 91 -5.31 4.63 -22.20
CA ARG A 91 -4.16 4.07 -22.89
C ARG A 91 -2.94 4.22 -21.97
N LEU A 92 -2.66 3.18 -21.20
CA LEU A 92 -1.51 3.15 -20.29
C LEU A 92 -0.21 2.94 -21.07
N ASP A 93 0.80 3.73 -20.73
CA ASP A 93 2.19 3.50 -21.14
C ASP A 93 2.65 2.09 -20.72
N GLY A 94 3.59 1.52 -21.48
CA GLY A 94 4.11 0.17 -21.26
C GLY A 94 4.67 -0.01 -19.85
N HIS A 95 5.50 0.93 -19.38
CA HIS A 95 6.11 0.88 -18.06
C HIS A 95 5.08 0.91 -16.92
N VAL A 96 4.03 1.73 -17.07
CA VAL A 96 2.93 1.82 -16.09
C VAL A 96 2.17 0.50 -16.01
N ARG A 97 1.94 -0.16 -17.15
CA ARG A 97 1.28 -1.46 -17.21
C ARG A 97 2.10 -2.54 -16.51
N VAL A 98 3.41 -2.57 -16.77
CA VAL A 98 4.32 -3.54 -16.14
C VAL A 98 4.40 -3.29 -14.64
N LEU A 99 4.61 -2.04 -14.19
CA LEU A 99 4.65 -1.71 -12.76
C LEU A 99 3.36 -2.13 -12.05
N ARG A 100 2.21 -1.83 -12.65
CA ARG A 100 0.91 -2.24 -12.11
C ARG A 100 0.80 -3.76 -12.00
N GLY A 101 1.27 -4.50 -13.00
CA GLY A 101 1.35 -5.96 -12.96
C GLY A 101 2.21 -6.44 -11.79
N LEU A 102 3.43 -5.90 -11.65
CA LEU A 102 4.34 -6.28 -10.57
C LEU A 102 3.79 -5.94 -9.18
N LEU A 103 3.09 -4.81 -9.00
CA LEU A 103 2.44 -4.48 -7.73
C LEU A 103 1.32 -5.48 -7.38
N TYR A 104 0.57 -5.98 -8.36
CA TYR A 104 -0.41 -7.04 -8.09
C TYR A 104 0.26 -8.39 -7.80
N THR A 105 1.34 -8.72 -8.51
CA THR A 105 2.14 -9.91 -8.23
C THR A 105 2.71 -9.85 -6.81
N ASP A 106 3.28 -8.71 -6.42
CA ASP A 106 3.75 -8.41 -5.06
C ASP A 106 2.64 -8.64 -4.03
N LEU A 107 1.47 -8.04 -4.27
CA LEU A 107 0.32 -8.20 -3.39
C LEU A 107 -0.12 -9.66 -3.25
N VAL A 108 -0.19 -10.41 -4.35
CA VAL A 108 -0.61 -11.83 -4.33
C VAL A 108 0.40 -12.67 -3.55
N LEU A 109 1.68 -12.52 -3.84
CA LEU A 109 2.75 -13.24 -3.14
C LEU A 109 2.77 -12.89 -1.65
N ARG A 110 2.61 -11.61 -1.26
CA ARG A 110 2.39 -11.24 0.15
C ARG A 110 1.21 -12.01 0.71
N LEU A 111 0.05 -12.00 0.06
CA LEU A 111 -1.14 -12.68 0.60
C LEU A 111 -0.98 -14.20 0.67
N VAL A 112 -0.24 -14.82 -0.25
CA VAL A 112 -0.01 -16.28 -0.30
C VAL A 112 1.02 -16.72 0.74
N PHE A 113 2.20 -16.09 0.73
CA PHE A 113 3.34 -16.50 1.55
C PHE A 113 3.28 -15.92 2.96
N SER A 114 2.86 -14.66 3.14
CA SER A 114 3.01 -14.05 4.45
C SER A 114 2.04 -14.58 5.52
N ARG A 115 0.91 -15.23 5.20
CA ARG A 115 -0.18 -15.40 6.21
C ARG A 115 -1.02 -16.70 6.25
N PRO A 116 -1.85 -17.06 5.27
CA PRO A 116 -2.89 -18.06 5.52
C PRO A 116 -2.40 -19.51 5.40
N LEU A 117 -1.40 -19.79 4.55
CA LEU A 117 -1.08 -21.16 4.17
C LEU A 117 0.04 -21.80 4.98
N ARG A 118 0.82 -21.01 5.76
CA ARG A 118 1.97 -21.48 6.55
C ARG A 118 2.83 -22.50 5.80
N LEU A 119 3.01 -22.29 4.50
CA LEU A 119 3.96 -23.09 3.76
C LEU A 119 5.33 -22.83 4.41
N PRO A 120 6.14 -23.86 4.68
CA PRO A 120 7.50 -23.64 5.13
C PRO A 120 8.16 -22.74 4.10
N ASP A 121 8.49 -21.50 4.49
CA ASP A 121 9.03 -20.49 3.57
C ASP A 121 10.34 -21.03 3.01
N PRO A 122 10.33 -21.47 1.75
CA PRO A 122 11.56 -21.96 1.16
C PRO A 122 12.44 -20.74 0.92
N TRP A 123 13.69 -20.78 1.38
CA TRP A 123 14.67 -19.70 1.15
C TRP A 123 14.79 -19.28 -0.33
N TRP A 124 14.45 -20.18 -1.25
CA TRP A 124 14.44 -19.89 -2.69
C TRP A 124 13.27 -19.02 -3.15
N VAL A 125 12.25 -18.75 -2.31
CA VAL A 125 11.14 -17.83 -2.58
C VAL A 125 11.54 -16.38 -2.28
N ASP A 126 12.40 -16.18 -1.28
CA ASP A 126 12.88 -14.86 -0.87
C ASP A 126 13.70 -14.18 -1.98
N ILE A 127 14.55 -14.94 -2.68
CA ILE A 127 15.37 -14.38 -3.77
C ILE A 127 14.50 -13.84 -4.94
N PRO A 128 13.57 -14.61 -5.54
CA PRO A 128 12.63 -14.07 -6.53
C PRO A 128 11.79 -12.91 -6.01
N TRP A 129 11.42 -12.94 -4.74
CA TRP A 129 10.69 -11.86 -4.09
C TRP A 129 11.49 -10.56 -4.07
N GLU A 130 12.76 -10.62 -3.67
CA GLU A 130 13.64 -9.45 -3.66
C GLU A 130 13.98 -8.96 -5.07
N LEU A 131 14.12 -9.86 -6.05
CA LEU A 131 14.26 -9.49 -7.45
C LEU A 131 13.01 -8.77 -7.98
N LEU A 132 11.81 -9.22 -7.57
CA LEU A 132 10.56 -8.54 -7.87
C LEU A 132 10.54 -7.13 -7.24
N GLN A 133 10.96 -6.97 -5.98
CA GLN A 133 11.08 -5.65 -5.35
C GLN A 133 12.04 -4.74 -6.11
N LEU A 134 13.22 -5.26 -6.48
CA LEU A 134 14.20 -4.50 -7.24
C LEU A 134 13.62 -4.04 -8.58
N ALA A 135 12.88 -4.90 -9.28
CA ALA A 135 12.18 -4.54 -10.52
C ALA A 135 11.11 -3.45 -10.28
N VAL A 136 10.37 -3.53 -9.18
CA VAL A 136 9.41 -2.50 -8.76
C VAL A 136 10.12 -1.16 -8.52
N VAL A 137 11.26 -1.15 -7.82
CA VAL A 137 12.06 0.07 -7.59
C VAL A 137 12.51 0.71 -8.91
N VAL A 138 13.06 -0.09 -9.83
CA VAL A 138 13.51 0.39 -11.15
C VAL A 138 12.34 0.96 -11.96
N LEU A 139 11.19 0.30 -11.93
CA LEU A 139 10.00 0.77 -12.65
C LEU A 139 9.40 2.03 -12.02
N PHE A 140 9.39 2.17 -10.69
CA PHE A 140 9.00 3.43 -10.05
C PHE A 140 9.88 4.58 -10.52
N HIS A 141 11.21 4.39 -10.58
CA HIS A 141 12.12 5.40 -11.12
C HIS A 141 11.76 5.85 -12.55
N ARG A 142 11.31 4.91 -13.39
CA ARG A 142 10.88 5.18 -14.78
C ARG A 142 9.52 5.89 -14.83
N VAL A 143 8.57 5.47 -14.01
CA VAL A 143 7.19 5.97 -14.00
C VAL A 143 7.06 7.35 -13.35
N LEU A 144 7.92 7.68 -12.39
CA LEU A 144 7.95 8.98 -11.67
C LEU A 144 8.52 10.13 -12.52
N SER A 145 8.14 10.23 -13.80
CA SER A 145 8.69 11.21 -14.74
C SER A 145 8.38 12.66 -14.38
N GLY A 146 7.31 12.92 -13.61
CA GLY A 146 6.93 14.27 -13.15
C GLY A 146 7.72 14.76 -11.92
N THR A 147 8.62 13.94 -11.38
CA THR A 147 9.39 14.25 -10.17
C THR A 147 10.80 14.77 -10.51
N PRO A 148 11.40 15.67 -9.69
CA PRO A 148 12.79 16.11 -9.87
C PRO A 148 13.78 14.93 -9.98
N ARG A 149 14.74 15.04 -10.91
CA ARG A 149 15.72 13.98 -11.21
C ARG A 149 16.49 13.50 -9.97
N VAL A 150 16.88 14.41 -9.09
CA VAL A 150 17.61 14.09 -7.84
C VAL A 150 16.78 13.18 -6.94
N LEU A 151 15.50 13.51 -6.73
CA LEU A 151 14.61 12.69 -5.89
C LEU A 151 14.38 11.31 -6.53
N ARG A 152 14.19 11.23 -7.85
CA ARG A 152 14.05 9.94 -8.55
C ARG A 152 15.29 9.07 -8.45
N LEU A 153 16.48 9.66 -8.49
CA LEU A 153 17.75 8.93 -8.31
C LEU A 153 17.93 8.51 -6.85
N ALA A 154 17.56 9.36 -5.89
CA ALA A 154 17.61 9.01 -4.46
C ALA A 154 16.68 7.82 -4.14
N VAL A 155 15.45 7.82 -4.66
CA VAL A 155 14.51 6.69 -4.53
C VAL A 155 15.08 5.42 -5.17
N LEU A 156 15.67 5.52 -6.36
CA LEU A 156 16.29 4.38 -7.03
C LEU A 156 17.46 3.81 -6.22
N ALA A 157 18.38 4.68 -5.78
CA ALA A 157 19.58 4.28 -5.08
C ALA A 157 19.27 3.64 -3.73
N THR A 158 18.42 4.27 -2.91
CA THR A 158 18.02 3.74 -1.60
C THR A 158 17.23 2.45 -1.72
N GLY A 159 16.34 2.33 -2.70
CA GLY A 159 15.57 1.11 -2.95
C GLY A 159 16.43 -0.04 -3.45
N ALA A 160 17.30 0.23 -4.44
CA ALA A 160 18.20 -0.79 -4.98
C ALA A 160 19.19 -1.26 -3.91
N LEU A 161 19.73 -0.35 -3.09
CA LEU A 161 20.58 -0.72 -1.96
C LEU A 161 19.83 -1.63 -0.99
N THR A 162 18.60 -1.29 -0.64
CA THR A 162 17.78 -2.12 0.28
C THR A 162 17.54 -3.52 -0.27
N SER A 163 17.15 -3.65 -1.55
CA SER A 163 16.95 -4.97 -2.17
C SER A 163 18.25 -5.76 -2.31
N LEU A 164 19.36 -5.12 -2.70
CA LEU A 164 20.66 -5.81 -2.84
C LEU A 164 21.18 -6.33 -1.51
N VAL A 165 21.01 -5.56 -0.44
CA VAL A 165 21.33 -6.00 0.92
C VAL A 165 20.48 -7.20 1.30
N SER A 166 19.17 -7.14 1.08
CA SER A 166 18.24 -8.21 1.45
C SER A 166 18.60 -9.52 0.73
N ILE A 167 18.86 -9.45 -0.58
CA ILE A 167 19.40 -10.58 -1.37
C ILE A 167 20.71 -11.11 -0.77
N GLY A 168 21.62 -10.21 -0.39
CA GLY A 168 22.90 -10.58 0.23
C GLY A 168 22.72 -11.30 1.57
N GLN A 169 21.78 -10.87 2.40
CA GLN A 169 21.43 -11.50 3.67
C GLN A 169 20.82 -12.89 3.44
N ASP A 170 19.90 -13.04 2.48
CA ASP A 170 19.28 -14.33 2.14
C ASP A 170 20.32 -15.34 1.64
N VAL A 171 21.20 -14.91 0.73
CA VAL A 171 22.29 -15.75 0.22
C VAL A 171 23.28 -16.11 1.33
N ALA A 172 23.66 -15.17 2.18
CA ALA A 172 24.53 -15.44 3.32
C ALA A 172 23.89 -16.44 4.30
N GLY A 173 22.59 -16.30 4.56
CA GLY A 173 21.79 -17.21 5.37
C GLY A 173 21.76 -18.62 4.78
N ALA A 174 21.49 -18.74 3.48
CA ALA A 174 21.49 -20.02 2.76
C ALA A 174 22.86 -20.71 2.78
N LEU A 175 23.95 -19.94 2.79
CA LEU A 175 25.32 -20.45 2.91
C LEU A 175 25.77 -20.70 4.37
N GLY A 176 24.88 -20.52 5.36
CA GLY A 176 25.19 -20.72 6.78
C GLY A 176 26.05 -19.62 7.42
N ARG A 177 26.24 -18.46 6.75
CA ARG A 177 27.05 -17.32 7.23
C ARG A 177 26.22 -16.31 8.02
N ARG A 178 25.60 -16.74 9.13
CA ARG A 178 24.68 -15.90 9.93
C ARG A 178 25.32 -14.60 10.44
N SER A 179 26.59 -14.63 10.85
CA SER A 179 27.29 -13.45 11.38
C SER A 179 27.36 -12.29 10.38
N VAL A 180 27.46 -12.57 9.07
CA VAL A 180 27.46 -11.56 8.01
C VAL A 180 26.07 -10.93 7.87
N ALA A 181 25.01 -11.73 7.96
CA ALA A 181 23.63 -11.26 7.89
C ALA A 181 23.29 -10.36 9.10
N GLU A 182 23.69 -10.77 10.31
CA GLU A 182 23.49 -10.01 11.55
C GLU A 182 24.27 -8.69 11.54
N THR A 183 25.53 -8.71 11.11
CA THR A 183 26.35 -7.49 11.04
C THR A 183 25.78 -6.51 10.01
N SER A 184 25.26 -7.03 8.89
CA SER A 184 24.65 -6.21 7.84
C SER A 184 23.33 -5.57 8.31
N ASP A 185 22.52 -6.31 9.07
CA ASP A 185 21.28 -5.80 9.65
C ASP A 185 21.53 -4.66 10.64
N LEU A 186 22.53 -4.84 11.52
CA LEU A 186 22.99 -3.81 12.45
C LEU A 186 23.58 -2.60 11.72
N ALA A 187 24.43 -2.82 10.71
CA ALA A 187 25.08 -1.75 9.94
C ALA A 187 24.08 -0.89 9.15
N LEU A 188 22.95 -1.48 8.76
CA LEU A 188 21.88 -0.79 8.02
C LEU A 188 20.72 -0.37 8.93
N LEU A 189 21.00 -0.34 10.24
CA LEU A 189 20.18 0.24 11.30
C LEU A 189 18.76 -0.39 11.36
N GLY A 190 18.64 -1.70 11.15
CA GLY A 190 17.41 -2.45 11.43
C GLY A 190 16.16 -1.91 10.71
N GLY A 191 16.27 -1.63 9.42
CA GLY A 191 15.12 -1.20 8.59
C GLY A 191 14.98 0.31 8.38
N LEU A 192 15.92 1.14 8.86
CA LEU A 192 15.95 2.55 8.50
C LEU A 192 16.18 2.76 7.00
N THR A 193 17.01 1.95 6.36
CA THR A 193 17.24 2.03 4.91
C THR A 193 15.92 1.82 4.15
N TRP A 194 15.16 0.77 4.50
CA TRP A 194 13.82 0.52 3.95
C TRP A 194 12.85 1.69 4.21
N SER A 195 12.83 2.19 5.45
CA SER A 195 11.94 3.30 5.83
C SER A 195 12.29 4.59 5.09
N SER A 196 13.57 4.86 4.88
CA SER A 196 14.06 6.02 4.13
C SER A 196 13.68 5.91 2.65
N TRP A 197 13.82 4.72 2.05
CA TRP A 197 13.38 4.46 0.68
C TRP A 197 11.87 4.68 0.54
N LEU A 198 11.06 4.10 1.43
CA LEU A 198 9.61 4.25 1.41
C LEU A 198 9.21 5.72 1.58
N ALA A 199 9.83 6.45 2.50
CA ALA A 199 9.57 7.88 2.70
C ALA A 199 9.87 8.71 1.44
N LEU A 200 11.04 8.50 0.81
CA LEU A 200 11.41 9.17 -0.43
C LEU A 200 10.45 8.81 -1.57
N LEU A 201 10.04 7.54 -1.66
CA LEU A 201 9.08 7.08 -2.66
C LEU A 201 7.73 7.77 -2.47
N LEU A 202 7.23 7.88 -1.25
CA LEU A 202 5.95 8.55 -0.94
C LEU A 202 6.00 10.04 -1.26
N VAL A 203 7.12 10.73 -0.98
CA VAL A 203 7.33 12.13 -1.38
C VAL A 203 7.34 12.26 -2.90
N ALA A 204 7.97 11.33 -3.61
CA ALA A 204 7.97 11.31 -5.07
C ALA A 204 6.55 11.07 -5.64
N GLN A 205 5.81 10.10 -5.09
CA GLN A 205 4.42 9.83 -5.47
C GLN A 205 3.51 11.05 -5.25
N ALA A 206 3.67 11.75 -4.12
CA ALA A 206 2.93 12.95 -3.80
C ALA A 206 3.20 14.10 -4.79
N ARG A 207 4.45 14.23 -5.25
CA ARG A 207 4.86 15.28 -6.21
C ARG A 207 4.47 14.96 -7.65
N ASP A 208 4.48 13.68 -8.04
CA ASP A 208 4.12 13.25 -9.40
C ASP A 208 2.63 13.46 -9.70
N GLY A 209 1.78 13.51 -8.67
CA GLY A 209 0.35 13.83 -8.79
C GLY A 209 -0.53 12.70 -9.35
N ARG A 210 0.07 11.62 -9.87
CA ARG A 210 -0.68 10.44 -10.35
C ARG A 210 -1.31 9.63 -9.21
N TRP A 211 -0.72 9.67 -8.01
CA TRP A 211 -1.23 8.97 -6.84
C TRP A 211 -2.18 9.86 -6.02
N GLY A 212 -3.28 9.29 -5.56
CA GLY A 212 -4.20 9.97 -4.66
C GLY A 212 -3.55 10.23 -3.30
N ARG A 213 -3.94 11.34 -2.64
CA ARG A 213 -3.48 11.67 -1.28
C ARG A 213 -3.72 10.52 -0.29
N THR A 214 -4.85 9.85 -0.40
CA THR A 214 -5.20 8.71 0.47
C THR A 214 -4.23 7.54 0.31
N THR A 215 -3.75 7.28 -0.90
CA THR A 215 -2.74 6.24 -1.18
C THR A 215 -1.43 6.60 -0.50
N VAL A 216 -0.92 7.82 -0.71
CA VAL A 216 0.31 8.30 -0.07
C VAL A 216 0.21 8.22 1.46
N TRP A 217 -0.90 8.69 2.06
CA TRP A 217 -1.10 8.62 3.51
C TRP A 217 -1.17 7.19 4.03
N THR A 218 -1.74 6.25 3.27
CA THR A 218 -1.76 4.84 3.68
C THR A 218 -0.36 4.26 3.70
N GLY A 219 0.46 4.60 2.72
CA GLY A 219 1.86 4.19 2.67
C GLY A 219 2.68 4.82 3.80
N ALA A 220 2.43 6.08 4.13
CA ALA A 220 3.09 6.78 5.24
C ALA A 220 2.68 6.25 6.61
N ALA A 221 1.42 5.82 6.76
CA ALA A 221 0.92 5.25 8.01
C ALA A 221 1.67 3.97 8.41
N TYR A 222 2.12 3.15 7.44
CA TYR A 222 2.85 1.92 7.72
C TYR A 222 4.15 2.12 8.53
N PRO A 223 5.17 2.86 8.04
CA PRO A 223 6.40 3.05 8.79
C PRO A 223 6.17 3.84 10.09
N VAL A 224 5.26 4.83 10.09
CA VAL A 224 4.90 5.57 11.31
C VAL A 224 4.35 4.63 12.37
N MET A 225 3.41 3.75 12.00
CA MET A 225 2.81 2.81 12.93
C MET A 225 3.82 1.77 13.42
N THR A 226 4.69 1.25 12.56
CA THR A 226 5.80 0.37 12.95
C THR A 226 6.77 1.04 13.93
N LEU A 227 7.13 2.30 13.68
CA LEU A 227 8.00 3.08 14.58
C LEU A 227 7.33 3.40 15.92
N LEU A 228 6.01 3.55 15.96
CA LEU A 228 5.25 3.81 17.18
C LEU A 228 4.97 2.55 18.00
N ILE A 229 4.88 1.37 17.36
CA ILE A 229 4.64 0.10 18.06
C ILE A 229 5.75 -0.15 19.09
N MET A 230 7.02 -0.05 18.70
CA MET A 230 8.18 -0.31 19.57
C MET A 230 8.17 0.48 20.89
N PRO A 231 8.16 1.83 20.91
CA PRO A 231 8.14 2.59 22.17
C PRO A 231 6.87 2.36 22.98
N LEU A 232 5.73 2.13 22.30
CA LEU A 232 4.47 1.79 22.98
C LEU A 232 4.59 0.45 23.72
N THR A 233 5.32 -0.52 23.16
CA THR A 233 5.60 -1.79 23.84
C THR A 233 6.43 -1.59 25.11
N SER A 234 7.38 -0.67 25.11
CA SER A 234 8.21 -0.43 26.29
C SER A 234 7.56 0.44 27.37
N ALA A 235 6.60 1.29 27.00
CA ALA A 235 6.09 2.33 27.91
C ALA A 235 4.75 1.98 28.59
N VAL A 236 3.95 1.10 28.00
CA VAL A 236 2.53 0.94 28.38
C VAL A 236 2.18 -0.46 28.88
N LEU A 237 3.12 -1.40 28.91
CA LEU A 237 2.83 -2.79 29.27
C LEU A 237 2.92 -3.04 30.78
N PRO A 238 1.79 -3.26 31.48
CA PRO A 238 1.81 -4.02 32.73
C PRO A 238 2.27 -5.47 32.48
N ASP A 239 2.89 -6.08 33.48
CA ASP A 239 3.42 -7.47 33.46
C ASP A 239 2.32 -8.56 33.35
N ASP A 240 1.05 -8.19 33.25
CA ASP A 240 -0.11 -9.08 33.29
C ASP A 240 -0.49 -9.68 31.92
N GLY A 241 0.39 -9.59 30.91
CA GLY A 241 0.17 -10.13 29.56
C GLY A 241 -0.82 -9.34 28.70
N SER A 242 -1.61 -8.43 29.28
CA SER A 242 -2.73 -7.77 28.61
C SER A 242 -2.31 -6.91 27.41
N GLY A 243 -1.16 -6.23 27.51
CA GLY A 243 -0.70 -5.42 26.40
C GLY A 243 0.03 -6.21 25.31
N VAL A 244 0.37 -7.49 25.53
CA VAL A 244 0.84 -8.39 24.45
C VAL A 244 -0.25 -8.54 23.40
N ALA A 245 -1.52 -8.74 23.81
CA ALA A 245 -2.65 -8.83 22.90
C ALA A 245 -2.88 -7.53 22.11
N ALA A 246 -2.74 -6.38 22.78
CA ALA A 246 -2.84 -5.07 22.14
C ALA A 246 -1.73 -4.84 21.10
N ILE A 247 -0.48 -5.19 21.42
CA ILE A 247 0.67 -5.09 20.51
C ILE A 247 0.52 -6.02 19.33
N ALA A 248 0.12 -7.27 19.58
CA ALA A 248 -0.11 -8.24 18.53
C ALA A 248 -1.20 -7.76 17.56
N SER A 249 -2.29 -7.19 18.10
CA SER A 249 -3.36 -6.59 17.32
C SER A 249 -2.87 -5.39 16.51
N LEU A 250 -2.13 -4.47 17.13
CA LEU A 250 -1.59 -3.28 16.47
C LEU A 250 -0.59 -3.65 15.37
N SER A 251 0.28 -4.64 15.62
CA SER A 251 1.21 -5.21 14.64
C SER A 251 0.48 -5.89 13.50
N ALA A 252 -0.60 -6.62 13.80
CA ALA A 252 -1.45 -7.25 12.80
C ALA A 252 -2.07 -6.19 11.88
N VAL A 253 -2.61 -5.10 12.43
CA VAL A 253 -3.16 -3.96 11.68
C VAL A 253 -2.08 -3.28 10.85
N SER A 254 -0.88 -3.05 11.41
CA SER A 254 0.21 -2.38 10.72
C SER A 254 0.62 -3.18 9.48
N GLY A 255 0.72 -4.51 9.64
CA GLY A 255 0.99 -5.42 8.54
C GLY A 255 -0.04 -5.42 7.41
N LEU A 256 -1.24 -4.84 7.61
CA LEU A 256 -2.23 -4.67 6.54
C LEU A 256 -2.02 -3.39 5.71
N LEU A 257 -1.38 -2.37 6.28
CA LEU A 257 -1.23 -1.07 5.63
C LEU A 257 -0.37 -1.16 4.37
N MET A 258 0.71 -1.95 4.41
CA MET A 258 1.58 -2.17 3.25
C MET A 258 0.83 -2.84 2.07
N PRO A 259 0.16 -4.01 2.22
CA PRO A 259 -0.67 -4.58 1.16
C PRO A 259 -1.75 -3.63 0.63
N VAL A 260 -2.41 -2.87 1.51
CA VAL A 260 -3.43 -1.90 1.09
C VAL A 260 -2.79 -0.76 0.28
N TRP A 261 -1.63 -0.26 0.69
CA TRP A 261 -0.88 0.76 -0.06
C TRP A 261 -0.43 0.23 -1.44
N VAL A 262 0.07 -1.00 -1.53
CA VAL A 262 0.45 -1.63 -2.80
C VAL A 262 -0.77 -1.73 -3.73
N ALA A 263 -1.89 -2.26 -3.23
CA ALA A 263 -3.11 -2.39 -4.01
C ALA A 263 -3.64 -1.03 -4.49
N ARG A 264 -3.66 -0.03 -3.60
CA ARG A 264 -4.08 1.34 -3.95
C ARG A 264 -3.15 2.00 -4.95
N SER A 265 -1.84 1.81 -4.81
CA SER A 265 -0.85 2.29 -5.77
C SER A 265 -1.09 1.69 -7.17
N ALA A 266 -1.38 0.39 -7.24
CA ALA A 266 -1.75 -0.28 -8.49
C ALA A 266 -3.08 0.23 -9.08
N HIS A 267 -4.05 0.59 -8.24
CA HIS A 267 -5.31 1.18 -8.67
C HIS A 267 -5.15 2.60 -9.23
N ASP A 268 -4.37 3.44 -8.55
CA ASP A 268 -4.15 4.84 -8.92
C ASP A 268 -3.36 4.99 -10.23
N LEU A 269 -2.43 4.08 -10.51
CA LEU A 269 -1.71 4.03 -11.79
C LEU A 269 -2.62 3.88 -13.01
N ALA A 270 -3.85 3.37 -12.83
CA ALA A 270 -4.87 3.26 -13.88
C ALA A 270 -6.05 4.21 -13.66
N GLY A 271 -5.90 5.16 -12.74
CA GLY A 271 -6.93 6.09 -12.33
C GLY A 271 -7.00 7.36 -13.18
N PRO A 272 -8.09 8.14 -13.04
CA PRO A 272 -8.29 9.38 -13.79
C PRO A 272 -7.28 10.49 -13.45
N HIS A 273 -6.66 10.44 -12.27
CA HIS A 273 -5.57 11.37 -11.92
C HIS A 273 -4.36 11.17 -12.85
N ALA A 274 -4.06 9.92 -13.23
CA ALA A 274 -3.01 9.64 -14.20
C ALA A 274 -3.36 10.17 -15.60
N GLU A 275 -4.64 10.16 -15.99
CA GLU A 275 -5.10 10.75 -17.26
C GLU A 275 -4.98 12.27 -17.27
N ALA A 276 -5.31 12.93 -16.17
CA ALA A 276 -5.19 14.39 -16.05
C ALA A 276 -3.74 14.86 -16.18
N VAL A 277 -2.79 14.13 -15.55
CA VAL A 277 -1.35 14.43 -15.66
C VAL A 277 -0.80 14.10 -17.05
N ALA A 278 -1.30 13.04 -17.68
CA ALA A 278 -0.82 12.60 -19.00
C ALA A 278 -1.34 13.45 -20.16
N ARG A 279 -2.43 14.23 -19.96
CA ARG A 279 -2.94 15.17 -20.96
C ARG A 279 -2.19 16.49 -20.78
N PRO A 280 -1.17 16.78 -21.61
CA PRO A 280 -0.52 18.08 -21.55
C PRO A 280 -1.58 19.13 -21.84
N GLU A 281 -1.57 20.27 -21.14
CA GLU A 281 -2.39 21.45 -21.48
C GLU A 281 -2.08 22.01 -22.89
N GLY A 282 -1.13 21.43 -23.62
CA GLY A 282 -0.80 21.78 -24.99
C GLY A 282 -1.85 21.32 -25.99
N THR A 283 -2.37 22.29 -26.74
CA THR A 283 -3.33 22.17 -27.85
C THR A 283 -4.77 21.85 -27.47
N GLY A 284 -5.33 22.67 -26.56
CA GLY A 284 -6.64 23.22 -26.93
C GLY A 284 -6.50 23.80 -28.35
N PRO A 285 -7.36 23.41 -29.33
CA PRO A 285 -7.34 24.08 -30.61
C PRO A 285 -7.38 25.56 -30.28
N ALA A 286 -6.40 26.33 -30.78
CA ALA A 286 -6.51 27.78 -30.83
C ALA A 286 -7.96 28.02 -31.21
N SER A 287 -8.76 28.54 -30.26
CA SER A 287 -10.15 28.84 -30.48
C SER A 287 -10.09 29.75 -31.68
N ALA A 288 -10.35 29.17 -32.85
CA ALA A 288 -10.35 29.88 -34.10
C ALA A 288 -11.32 31.00 -33.81
N CYS A 289 -10.79 32.21 -33.76
CA CYS A 289 -11.55 33.42 -33.65
C CYS A 289 -12.38 33.49 -34.95
N THR A 290 -13.42 32.67 -35.01
CA THR A 290 -14.42 32.59 -36.06
C THR A 290 -15.59 33.40 -35.56
N THR A 291 -15.30 34.64 -35.19
CA THR A 291 -16.31 35.68 -35.28
C THR A 291 -16.30 36.12 -36.74
N PRO A 292 -17.35 35.80 -37.53
CA PRO A 292 -17.44 36.26 -38.90
C PRO A 292 -17.48 37.80 -38.89
N CYS A 293 -16.48 38.42 -39.51
CA CYS A 293 -16.48 39.85 -39.78
C CYS A 293 -17.60 40.12 -40.79
N SER A 294 -18.79 40.48 -40.30
CA SER A 294 -19.93 40.81 -41.15
C SER A 294 -19.60 42.07 -41.95
N ARG A 295 -19.46 41.93 -43.27
CA ARG A 295 -19.36 43.04 -44.23
C ARG A 295 -20.49 44.03 -43.97
N GLY A 296 -20.17 45.22 -43.47
CA GLY A 296 -21.16 46.29 -43.39
C GLY A 296 -21.04 47.23 -42.20
N ARG A 297 -19.82 47.60 -41.77
CA ARG A 297 -19.60 48.86 -41.04
C ARG A 297 -18.11 49.19 -41.02
N ALA A 298 -17.77 50.38 -41.52
CA ALA A 298 -16.44 50.94 -41.39
C ALA A 298 -16.15 51.20 -39.90
N GLY A 299 -15.31 50.36 -39.28
CA GLY A 299 -14.93 50.52 -37.87
C GLY A 299 -14.61 49.22 -37.14
N CYS A 300 -13.70 48.39 -37.68
CA CYS A 300 -13.04 47.36 -36.87
C CYS A 300 -11.65 47.90 -36.48
N THR A 301 -11.58 48.54 -35.32
CA THR A 301 -10.32 48.86 -34.66
C THR A 301 -9.66 47.57 -34.17
N ALA A 302 -8.37 47.46 -34.46
CA ALA A 302 -7.55 46.27 -34.34
C ALA A 302 -7.56 45.62 -32.95
N CYS A 303 -7.62 44.29 -32.93
CA CYS A 303 -7.12 43.49 -31.81
C CYS A 303 -5.60 43.66 -31.74
N ASN A 304 -5.14 44.65 -30.96
CA ASN A 304 -3.74 44.75 -30.55
C ASN A 304 -3.52 43.87 -29.33
N GLY A 305 -2.60 42.91 -29.44
CA GLY A 305 -2.10 42.14 -28.30
C GLY A 305 -2.19 40.63 -28.52
N CYS A 306 -1.41 40.13 -29.47
CA CYS A 306 -0.86 38.78 -29.44
C CYS A 306 0.66 38.92 -29.33
#